data_AF-A0AAN2ZX04-F1
#
_entry.id   AF-A0AAN2ZX04-F1
#
_cell.length_a   1.000
_cell.length_b   1.000
_cell.length_c   1.000
_cell.angle_alpha   90.00
_cell.angle_beta   90.00
_cell.angle_gamma   90.00
#
_symmetry.space_group_name_H-M   'P 1'
#
loop_
_entity.id
_entity.type
_entity.pdbx_description
1 polymer ?
#
loop_
_entity_poly.entity_id
_entity_poly.type
_entity_poly.pdbx_seq_one_letter_code
_entity_poly.pdbx_strand_id
1 'polypeptide(L)'
;MTKLIINELDFSLNASNYHILNDLICVESTLNNSELKLFIELYKSHLTDEESFDFMFDNKKYYGRFGRFVFDSKGKIQLFLTIKPFVIDENTYTYSSVTRNEVEYYNTSKVLVDLEKRFNSLINLLKKKELINEDETDIFSGYLTSYEEGIKIKIEVADLDEYLKETHETIEDIKNQKLD
;
A
#
# COMPACT_ATOMS: atom_id res chain seq x y z
N MET A 1 -5.82 22.30 0.54
CA MET A 1 -5.19 21.17 1.24
C MET A 1 -6.24 20.10 1.36
N THR A 2 -6.00 18.93 0.81
CA THR A 2 -6.99 17.83 0.79
C THR A 2 -6.92 17.10 2.12
N LYS A 3 -8.07 16.79 2.70
CA LYS A 3 -8.16 16.17 4.04
C LYS A 3 -8.81 14.79 3.92
N LEU A 4 -8.15 13.80 4.50
CA LEU A 4 -8.70 12.47 4.75
C LEU A 4 -9.28 12.47 6.16
N ILE A 5 -10.57 12.15 6.30
CA ILE A 5 -11.26 12.06 7.58
C ILE A 5 -11.85 10.67 7.71
N ILE A 6 -11.40 9.92 8.71
CA ILE A 6 -11.88 8.58 8.99
C ILE A 6 -12.92 8.72 10.12
N ASN A 7 -14.19 8.74 9.73
CA ASN A 7 -15.29 9.22 10.56
C ASN A 7 -15.55 8.38 11.82
N GLU A 8 -15.30 7.08 11.75
CA GLU A 8 -15.53 6.17 12.88
C GLU A 8 -14.62 6.47 14.08
N LEU A 9 -13.58 7.29 13.88
CA LEU A 9 -12.39 7.27 14.74
C LEU A 9 -11.88 8.66 15.11
N ASP A 10 -12.60 9.73 14.72
CA ASP A 10 -12.18 11.13 14.90
C ASP A 10 -10.72 11.40 14.45
N PHE A 11 -10.21 10.58 13.52
CA PHE A 11 -8.87 10.72 12.98
C PHE A 11 -8.92 11.51 11.67
N SER A 12 -8.02 12.48 11.54
CA SER A 12 -7.90 13.21 10.30
C SER A 12 -6.45 13.45 9.92
N LEU A 13 -6.21 13.35 8.62
CA LEU A 13 -4.90 13.44 8.01
C LEU A 13 -4.93 14.46 6.87
N ASN A 14 -3.96 15.37 6.88
CA ASN A 14 -3.81 16.37 5.84
C ASN A 14 -2.90 15.83 4.75
N ALA A 15 -3.46 15.54 3.58
CA ALA A 15 -2.68 15.10 2.44
C ALA A 15 -1.78 16.25 1.95
N SER A 16 -0.47 16.03 1.96
CA SER A 16 0.50 16.92 1.30
C SER A 16 0.52 16.68 -0.21
N ASN A 17 0.26 15.46 -0.64
CA ASN A 17 0.14 15.05 -2.04
C ASN A 17 -0.75 13.80 -2.14
N TYR A 18 -1.41 13.59 -3.28
CA TYR A 18 -2.26 12.41 -3.48
C TYR A 18 -2.47 12.06 -4.96
N HIS A 19 -2.94 10.85 -5.20
CA HIS A 19 -3.39 10.37 -6.50
C HIS A 19 -4.56 9.39 -6.34
N ILE A 20 -5.53 9.43 -7.26
CA ILE A 20 -6.68 8.52 -7.30
C ILE A 20 -6.57 7.70 -8.58
N LEU A 21 -6.58 6.37 -8.44
CA LEU A 21 -6.43 5.41 -9.52
C LEU A 21 -7.57 4.38 -9.42
N ASN A 22 -8.64 4.57 -10.19
CA ASN A 22 -9.84 3.71 -10.13
C ASN A 22 -10.32 3.48 -8.68
N ASP A 23 -10.10 2.28 -8.16
CA ASP A 23 -10.51 1.81 -6.84
C ASP A 23 -9.40 1.98 -5.78
N LEU A 24 -8.45 2.88 -6.00
CA LEU A 24 -7.32 3.14 -5.11
C LEU A 24 -7.11 4.64 -4.89
N ILE A 25 -6.83 5.03 -3.64
CA ILE A 25 -6.29 6.35 -3.28
C ILE A 25 -4.90 6.14 -2.66
N CYS A 26 -3.90 6.84 -3.20
CA CYS A 26 -2.58 6.97 -2.59
C CYS A 26 -2.43 8.37 -2.00
N VAL A 27 -2.00 8.47 -0.74
CA VAL A 27 -1.87 9.72 0.01
C VAL A 27 -0.50 9.83 0.65
N GLU A 28 0.15 10.98 0.50
CA GLU A 28 1.31 11.37 1.29
C GLU A 28 0.92 12.38 2.35
N SER A 29 1.51 12.24 3.54
CA SER A 29 1.32 13.18 4.65
C SER A 29 2.54 13.19 5.56
N THR A 30 2.61 14.19 6.43
CA THR A 30 3.55 14.24 7.54
C THR A 30 2.77 14.31 8.83
N LEU A 31 3.05 13.37 9.72
CA LEU A 31 2.46 13.27 11.05
C LEU A 31 3.52 13.55 12.09
N ASN A 32 3.14 14.19 13.19
CA ASN A 32 4.00 14.20 14.37
C ASN A 32 3.99 12.83 15.07
N ASN A 33 4.90 12.60 16.01
CA ASN A 33 5.04 11.30 16.68
C ASN A 33 3.76 10.80 17.37
N SER A 34 2.96 11.72 17.95
CA SER A 34 1.71 11.36 18.62
C SER A 34 0.64 10.96 17.60
N GLU A 35 0.50 11.71 16.51
CA GLU A 35 -0.41 11.40 15.40
C GLU A 35 -0.03 10.08 14.71
N LEU A 36 1.26 9.86 14.47
CA LEU A 36 1.76 8.62 13.88
C LEU A 36 1.46 7.41 14.76
N LYS A 37 1.63 7.53 16.08
CA LYS A 37 1.31 6.46 17.03
C LYS A 37 -0.18 6.13 17.00
N LEU A 38 -1.03 7.16 17.06
CA LEU A 38 -2.49 7.01 16.96
C LEU A 38 -2.89 6.35 15.64
N PHE A 39 -2.29 6.79 14.52
CA PHE A 39 -2.52 6.19 13.22
C PHE A 39 -2.09 4.71 13.16
N ILE A 40 -0.94 4.35 13.75
CA ILE A 40 -0.49 2.95 13.79
C ILE A 40 -1.45 2.08 14.63
N GLU A 41 -1.94 2.60 15.75
CA GLU A 41 -2.92 1.88 16.59
C GLU A 41 -4.24 1.68 15.84
N LEU A 42 -4.70 2.74 15.17
CA LEU A 42 -5.87 2.73 14.30
C LEU A 42 -5.76 1.69 13.19
N TYR A 43 -4.64 1.73 12.49
CA TYR A 43 -4.32 0.85 11.40
C TYR A 43 -4.35 -0.62 11.85
N LYS A 44 -3.81 -0.91 13.04
CA LYS A 44 -3.78 -2.26 13.60
C LYS A 44 -5.17 -2.78 13.96
N SER A 45 -6.05 -1.95 14.52
CA SER A 45 -7.39 -2.41 14.88
C SER A 45 -8.21 -2.80 13.64
N HIS A 46 -8.00 -2.11 12.51
CA HIS A 46 -8.74 -2.36 11.26
C HIS A 46 -8.01 -3.30 10.29
N LEU A 47 -6.85 -3.83 10.69
CA LEU A 47 -6.10 -4.80 9.88
C LEU A 47 -6.81 -6.16 9.85
N THR A 48 -7.35 -6.55 11.01
CA THR A 48 -7.94 -7.87 11.25
C THR A 48 -9.44 -7.90 11.02
N ASP A 49 -10.14 -6.78 11.13
CA ASP A 49 -11.58 -6.70 10.87
C ASP A 49 -11.84 -6.92 9.40
N GLU A 50 -12.62 -7.92 8.99
CA GLU A 50 -12.94 -8.18 7.57
C GLU A 50 -13.79 -7.08 6.92
N GLU A 51 -14.20 -6.08 7.70
CA GLU A 51 -15.11 -5.03 7.29
C GLU A 51 -14.36 -3.81 6.74
N SER A 52 -14.95 -3.19 5.73
CA SER A 52 -14.54 -1.87 5.23
C SER A 52 -15.14 -0.79 6.13
N PHE A 53 -14.59 0.41 6.09
CA PHE A 53 -15.04 1.56 6.88
C PHE A 53 -15.41 2.75 6.01
N ASP A 54 -16.28 3.60 6.54
CA ASP A 54 -16.67 4.87 5.92
C ASP A 54 -15.60 5.95 6.15
N PHE A 55 -15.21 6.66 5.10
CA PHE A 55 -14.35 7.83 5.23
C PHE A 55 -14.67 8.93 4.23
N MET A 56 -14.25 10.16 4.54
CA MET A 56 -14.31 11.28 3.62
C MET A 56 -12.93 11.61 3.08
N PHE A 57 -12.84 11.80 1.77
CA PHE A 57 -11.66 12.31 1.10
C PHE A 57 -12.09 13.35 0.07
N ASP A 58 -11.51 14.55 0.15
CA ASP A 58 -11.84 15.66 -0.75
C ASP A 58 -13.35 15.97 -0.82
N ASN A 59 -14.02 15.98 0.34
CA ASN A 59 -15.47 16.17 0.50
C ASN A 59 -16.36 15.12 -0.19
N LYS A 60 -15.78 14.00 -0.63
CA LYS A 60 -16.52 12.83 -1.15
C LYS A 60 -16.48 11.71 -0.13
N LYS A 61 -17.60 11.00 0.00
CA LYS A 61 -17.71 9.82 0.84
C LYS A 61 -17.25 8.58 0.06
N TYR A 62 -16.39 7.79 0.69
CA TYR A 62 -15.90 6.52 0.18
C TYR A 62 -16.17 5.42 1.21
N TYR A 63 -16.34 4.21 0.69
CA TYR A 63 -16.25 2.99 1.48
C TYR A 63 -14.95 2.30 1.13
N GLY A 64 -14.14 1.93 2.11
CA GLY A 64 -12.84 1.35 1.78
C GLY A 64 -12.13 0.72 2.95
N ARG A 65 -10.89 0.34 2.68
CA ARG A 65 -10.08 -0.44 3.60
C ARG A 65 -8.63 0.01 3.54
N PHE A 66 -7.95 -0.07 4.66
CA PHE A 66 -6.52 0.20 4.71
C PHE A 66 -5.75 -0.81 3.85
N GLY A 67 -4.97 -0.28 2.91
CA GLY A 67 -3.89 -1.02 2.26
C GLY A 67 -2.56 -0.77 2.98
N ARG A 68 -1.44 -0.97 2.30
CA ARG A 68 -0.11 -0.71 2.87
C ARG A 68 0.09 0.75 3.25
N PHE A 69 0.97 0.95 4.23
CA PHE A 69 1.64 2.22 4.39
C PHE A 69 3.12 2.06 4.73
N VAL A 70 3.90 3.04 4.30
CA VAL A 70 5.32 3.15 4.58
C VAL A 70 5.56 4.48 5.28
N PHE A 71 6.42 4.49 6.28
CA PHE A 71 6.73 5.71 7.03
C PHE A 71 8.20 5.77 7.42
N ASP A 72 8.69 6.98 7.68
CA ASP A 72 10.02 7.19 8.25
C ASP A 72 9.99 7.64 9.71
N SER A 73 11.17 7.67 10.32
CA SER A 73 11.37 8.14 11.70
C SER A 73 11.01 9.61 11.95
N LYS A 74 10.80 10.40 10.88
CA LYS A 74 10.37 11.81 10.95
C LYS A 74 8.85 11.94 10.83
N GLY A 75 8.13 10.83 10.69
CA GLY A 75 6.68 10.78 10.58
C GLY A 75 6.14 11.13 9.21
N LYS A 76 6.97 11.16 8.17
CA LYS A 76 6.48 11.19 6.79
C LYS A 76 5.86 9.83 6.47
N ILE A 77 4.68 9.83 5.87
CA ILE A 77 3.96 8.62 5.51
C ILE A 77 3.53 8.64 4.03
N GLN A 78 3.47 7.47 3.42
CA GLN A 78 2.73 7.19 2.20
C GLN A 78 1.73 6.06 2.48
N LEU A 79 0.44 6.35 2.35
CA LEU A 79 -0.69 5.47 2.67
C LEU A 79 -1.47 5.11 1.40
N PHE A 80 -1.84 3.84 1.29
CA PHE A 80 -2.71 3.32 0.24
C PHE A 80 -4.05 2.91 0.83
N LEU A 81 -5.14 3.33 0.18
CA LEU A 81 -6.52 3.00 0.54
C LEU A 81 -7.21 2.38 -0.67
N THR A 82 -7.72 1.17 -0.53
CA THR A 82 -8.58 0.58 -1.56
C THR A 82 -10.01 1.04 -1.29
N ILE A 83 -10.68 1.54 -2.32
CA ILE A 83 -11.94 2.26 -2.23
C ILE A 83 -12.98 1.73 -3.21
N LYS A 84 -14.24 1.90 -2.86
CA LYS A 84 -15.35 1.98 -3.81
C LYS A 84 -16.12 3.28 -3.59
N PRO A 85 -16.67 3.89 -4.66
CA PRO A 85 -17.61 4.99 -4.50
C PRO A 85 -18.76 4.54 -3.60
N PHE A 86 -19.20 5.39 -2.67
CA PHE A 86 -20.36 5.09 -1.86
C PHE A 86 -21.62 5.10 -2.74
N VAL A 87 -22.12 3.93 -3.13
CA VAL A 87 -23.36 3.76 -3.90
C VAL A 87 -24.36 3.03 -3.03
N ILE A 88 -25.48 3.67 -2.73
CA ILE A 88 -26.66 3.00 -2.17
C ILE A 88 -27.42 2.44 -3.36
N ASP A 89 -27.41 1.13 -3.55
CA ASP A 89 -28.36 0.50 -4.46
C ASP A 89 -29.73 0.44 -3.76
N GLU A 90 -30.60 1.39 -4.13
CA GLU A 90 -31.95 1.55 -3.58
C GLU A 90 -32.84 0.32 -3.79
N ASN A 91 -32.47 -0.57 -4.72
CA ASN A 91 -33.27 -1.76 -5.05
C ASN A 91 -32.85 -3.01 -4.25
N THR A 92 -31.62 -3.06 -3.76
CA THR A 92 -31.05 -4.26 -3.13
C THR A 92 -30.63 -4.04 -1.67
N TYR A 93 -30.56 -2.79 -1.20
CA TYR A 93 -30.02 -2.43 0.12
C TYR A 93 -28.64 -3.05 0.39
N THR A 94 -27.89 -3.41 -0.65
CA THR A 94 -26.52 -3.93 -0.51
C THR A 94 -25.52 -2.81 -0.63
N TYR A 95 -24.62 -2.74 0.35
CA TYR A 95 -23.48 -1.83 0.35
C TYR A 95 -22.38 -2.40 -0.53
N SER A 96 -21.75 -1.55 -1.35
CA SER A 96 -20.53 -1.94 -2.05
C SER A 96 -19.41 -2.16 -1.03
N SER A 97 -19.05 -3.40 -0.71
CA SER A 97 -17.91 -3.70 0.17
C SER A 97 -16.61 -3.83 -0.64
N VAL A 98 -15.50 -3.38 -0.03
CA VAL A 98 -14.16 -3.71 -0.51
C VAL A 98 -13.75 -4.99 0.19
N THR A 99 -13.55 -6.04 -0.60
CA THR A 99 -13.14 -7.35 -0.12
C THR A 99 -11.65 -7.36 0.21
N ARG A 100 -11.26 -8.26 1.12
CA ARG A 100 -9.85 -8.51 1.44
C ARG A 100 -9.03 -8.87 0.20
N ASN A 101 -9.59 -9.64 -0.73
CA ASN A 101 -8.93 -10.03 -1.98
C ASN A 101 -8.61 -8.83 -2.88
N GLU A 102 -9.49 -7.82 -2.94
CA GLU A 102 -9.24 -6.58 -3.70
C GLU A 102 -8.08 -5.79 -3.08
N VAL A 103 -8.01 -5.75 -1.75
CA VAL A 103 -6.88 -5.11 -1.03
C VAL A 103 -5.58 -5.90 -1.19
N GLU A 104 -5.65 -7.22 -1.15
CA GLU A 104 -4.51 -8.09 -1.37
C GLU A 104 -3.99 -7.97 -2.80
N TYR A 105 -4.83 -7.86 -3.83
CA TYR A 105 -4.38 -7.64 -5.21
C TYR A 105 -3.46 -6.42 -5.33
N TYR A 106 -3.87 -5.26 -4.81
CA TYR A 106 -3.07 -4.04 -4.85
C TYR A 106 -1.81 -4.09 -3.97
N ASN A 107 -1.82 -4.86 -2.89
CA ASN A 107 -0.66 -4.99 -2.00
C ASN A 107 0.30 -6.12 -2.41
N THR A 108 -0.17 -7.15 -3.12
CA THR A 108 0.58 -8.36 -3.47
C THR A 108 1.43 -8.17 -4.71
N SER A 109 0.96 -7.42 -5.72
CA SER A 109 1.75 -7.12 -6.92
C SER A 109 3.13 -6.56 -6.55
N LYS A 110 3.20 -5.76 -5.49
CA LYS A 110 4.44 -5.12 -5.06
C LYS A 110 5.31 -5.98 -4.12
N VAL A 111 4.70 -6.83 -3.28
CA VAL A 111 5.46 -7.85 -2.54
C VAL A 111 6.16 -8.79 -3.52
N LEU A 112 5.48 -9.15 -4.62
CA LEU A 112 6.07 -9.95 -5.69
C LEU A 112 7.23 -9.23 -6.39
N VAL A 113 7.08 -7.94 -6.72
CA VAL A 113 8.17 -7.13 -7.29
C VAL A 113 9.37 -7.00 -6.34
N ASP A 114 9.16 -6.75 -5.04
CA ASP A 114 10.24 -6.65 -4.06
C ASP A 114 10.93 -8.01 -3.81
N LEU A 115 10.17 -9.11 -3.80
CA LEU A 115 10.71 -10.46 -3.71
C LEU A 115 11.55 -10.79 -4.96
N GLU A 116 11.05 -10.47 -6.15
CA GLU A 116 11.76 -10.64 -7.41
C GLU A 116 13.08 -9.86 -7.42
N LYS A 117 13.09 -8.60 -6.97
CA LYS A 117 14.30 -7.76 -6.84
C LYS A 117 15.34 -8.38 -5.90
N ARG A 118 14.91 -8.84 -4.71
CA ARG A 118 15.81 -9.47 -3.72
C ARG A 118 16.38 -10.78 -4.25
N PHE A 119 15.54 -11.55 -4.92
CA PHE A 119 15.91 -12.82 -5.51
C PHE A 119 16.93 -12.64 -6.64
N ASN A 120 16.68 -11.70 -7.55
CA ASN A 120 17.64 -11.33 -8.60
C ASN A 120 18.96 -10.80 -8.04
N SER A 121 18.92 -10.01 -6.96
CA SER A 121 20.12 -9.51 -6.28
C SER A 121 20.95 -10.64 -5.66
N LEU A 122 20.30 -11.63 -5.05
CA LEU A 122 20.96 -12.82 -4.51
C LEU A 122 21.60 -13.65 -5.63
N ILE A 123 20.87 -13.89 -6.72
CA ILE A 123 21.39 -14.60 -7.90
C ILE A 123 22.64 -13.88 -8.43
N ASN A 124 22.59 -12.56 -8.60
CA ASN A 124 23.73 -11.76 -9.05
C ASN A 124 24.93 -11.85 -8.10
N LEU A 125 24.69 -11.88 -6.79
CA LEU A 125 25.75 -12.05 -5.81
C LEU A 125 26.39 -13.44 -5.90
N LEU A 126 25.59 -14.49 -6.04
CA LEU A 126 26.07 -15.86 -6.20
C LEU A 126 26.89 -16.02 -7.49
N LYS A 127 26.45 -15.42 -8.60
CA LYS A 127 27.21 -15.34 -9.86
C LYS A 127 28.56 -14.65 -9.65
N LYS A 128 28.56 -13.47 -9.02
CA LYS A 128 29.78 -12.69 -8.74
C LYS A 128 30.78 -13.45 -7.86
N LYS A 129 30.29 -14.37 -7.03
CA LYS A 129 31.10 -15.23 -6.16
C LYS A 129 31.51 -16.54 -6.84
N GLU A 130 31.18 -16.73 -8.12
CA GLU A 130 31.45 -17.96 -8.89
C GLU A 130 30.85 -19.21 -8.22
N LEU A 131 29.77 -19.03 -7.45
CA LEU A 131 29.07 -20.13 -6.77
C LEU A 131 28.00 -20.77 -7.64
N ILE A 132 27.52 -20.03 -8.66
CA ILE A 132 26.60 -20.51 -9.69
C ILE A 132 27.01 -19.93 -11.05
N ASN A 133 26.78 -20.66 -12.13
CA ASN A 133 26.94 -20.19 -13.51
C ASN A 133 25.59 -19.74 -14.13
N GLU A 134 25.60 -19.30 -15.39
CA GLU A 134 24.37 -18.84 -16.07
C GLU A 134 23.34 -19.95 -16.25
N ASP A 135 23.78 -21.15 -16.62
CA ASP A 135 22.89 -22.30 -16.85
C ASP A 135 22.20 -22.78 -15.56
N GLU A 136 22.82 -22.56 -14.40
CA GLU A 136 22.28 -22.89 -13.08
C GLU A 136 21.22 -21.89 -12.59
N THR A 137 21.02 -20.76 -13.28
CA THR A 137 19.99 -19.79 -12.87
C THR A 137 18.56 -20.22 -13.13
N ASP A 138 18.33 -21.11 -14.09
CA ASP A 138 16.99 -21.60 -14.43
C ASP A 138 16.35 -22.40 -13.30
N ILE A 139 17.16 -22.98 -12.41
CA ILE A 139 16.72 -23.70 -11.20
C ILE A 139 15.87 -22.79 -10.29
N PHE A 140 16.13 -21.48 -10.35
CA PHE A 140 15.52 -20.48 -9.49
C PHE A 140 14.16 -19.95 -9.99
N SER A 141 13.79 -20.24 -11.24
CA SER A 141 12.55 -19.75 -11.87
C SER A 141 11.26 -20.16 -11.14
N GLY A 142 11.27 -21.27 -10.40
CA GLY A 142 10.10 -21.79 -9.67
C GLY A 142 9.88 -21.21 -8.27
N TYR A 143 10.80 -20.40 -7.74
CA TYR A 143 10.74 -19.92 -6.35
C TYR A 143 9.94 -18.62 -6.14
N LEU A 144 9.40 -18.03 -7.21
CA LEU A 144 8.51 -16.86 -7.14
C LEU A 144 7.04 -17.23 -6.91
N THR A 145 6.76 -18.34 -6.23
CA THR A 145 5.38 -18.66 -5.81
C THR A 145 4.95 -17.74 -4.68
N SER A 146 3.86 -17.01 -4.90
CA SER A 146 3.26 -16.07 -3.96
C SER A 146 2.96 -16.75 -2.64
N TYR A 147 3.64 -16.31 -1.56
CA TYR A 147 3.37 -16.78 -0.21
C TYR A 147 2.11 -16.10 0.34
N GLU A 148 1.16 -16.89 0.85
CA GLU A 148 -0.15 -16.45 1.37
C GLU A 148 -0.11 -15.92 2.83
N GLU A 149 1.02 -15.93 3.52
CA GLU A 149 1.05 -15.49 4.93
C GLU A 149 1.64 -14.09 5.12
N GLY A 150 0.73 -13.14 5.34
CA GLY A 150 1.01 -11.91 6.07
C GLY A 150 1.83 -10.90 5.29
N ILE A 151 1.18 -10.19 4.37
CA ILE A 151 1.72 -8.96 3.77
C ILE A 151 2.27 -8.09 4.91
N LYS A 152 3.51 -7.59 4.79
CA LYS A 152 4.03 -6.56 5.69
C LYS A 152 3.34 -5.25 5.35
N ILE A 153 2.12 -5.09 5.85
CA ILE A 153 1.22 -3.98 5.52
C ILE A 153 1.67 -2.65 6.19
N LYS A 154 2.69 -2.72 7.06
CA LYS A 154 3.40 -1.59 7.67
C LYS A 154 4.91 -1.77 7.51
N ILE A 155 5.61 -0.75 7.00
CA ILE A 155 7.08 -0.73 6.91
C ILE A 155 7.60 0.61 7.43
N GLU A 156 8.54 0.55 8.38
CA GLU A 156 9.35 1.70 8.79
C GLU A 156 10.65 1.71 8.00
N VAL A 157 11.02 2.86 7.42
CA VAL A 157 12.25 3.05 6.64
C VAL A 157 13.07 4.22 7.18
N ALA A 158 14.37 4.23 6.86
CA ALA A 158 15.26 5.30 7.31
C ALA A 158 14.95 6.64 6.63
N ASP A 159 14.73 6.61 5.31
CA ASP A 159 14.33 7.75 4.49
C ASP A 159 13.23 7.27 3.52
N LEU A 160 12.05 7.88 3.61
CA LEU A 160 10.91 7.49 2.77
C LEU A 160 11.11 7.89 1.31
N ASP A 161 11.70 9.05 1.03
CA ASP A 161 11.85 9.52 -0.35
C ASP A 161 12.87 8.70 -1.12
N GLU A 162 13.96 8.31 -0.46
CA GLU A 162 14.96 7.40 -1.04
C GLU A 162 14.34 6.03 -1.32
N TYR A 163 13.67 5.44 -0.32
CA TYR A 163 13.00 4.15 -0.47
C TYR A 163 12.00 4.15 -1.63
N LEU A 164 11.13 5.17 -1.73
CA LEU A 164 10.10 5.24 -2.77
C LEU A 164 10.69 5.40 -4.19
N LYS A 165 11.83 6.08 -4.32
CA LYS A 165 12.54 6.18 -5.61
C LYS A 165 13.16 4.85 -6.03
N GLU A 166 13.77 4.12 -5.09
CA GLU A 166 14.33 2.79 -5.35
C GLU A 166 13.24 1.77 -5.71
N THR A 167 12.03 1.95 -5.18
CA THR A 167 10.90 1.07 -5.47
C THR A 167 10.07 1.50 -6.68
N HIS A 168 10.29 2.70 -7.25
CA HIS A 168 9.46 3.31 -8.31
C HIS A 168 8.00 3.53 -7.90
N GLU A 169 7.79 4.06 -6.70
CA GLU A 169 6.46 4.20 -6.08
C GLU A 169 6.13 5.60 -5.64
N THR A 170 6.90 6.57 -6.11
CA THR A 170 6.55 7.95 -5.84
C THR A 170 5.19 8.25 -6.48
N ILE A 171 4.43 9.16 -5.88
CA ILE A 171 3.17 9.61 -6.47
C ILE A 171 3.39 10.13 -7.91
N GLU A 172 4.55 10.71 -8.19
CA GLU A 172 4.91 11.20 -9.52
C GLU A 172 5.06 10.05 -10.53
N ASP A 173 5.72 8.95 -10.14
CA ASP A 173 5.83 7.76 -10.98
C ASP A 173 4.45 7.15 -11.26
N ILE A 174 3.60 7.06 -10.23
CA ILE A 174 2.21 6.54 -10.37
C ILE A 174 1.41 7.40 -11.35
N LYS A 175 1.47 8.73 -11.26
CA LYS A 175 0.80 9.65 -12.19
C LYS A 175 1.24 9.45 -13.64
N ASN A 176 2.49 9.04 -13.84
CA ASN A 176 3.09 8.83 -15.15
C ASN A 176 2.86 7.42 -15.71
N GLN A 177 2.35 6.48 -14.91
CA GLN A 177 1.89 5.19 -15.41
C GLN A 177 0.63 5.41 -16.25
N LYS A 178 0.80 5.38 -17.57
CA LYS A 178 -0.35 5.22 -18.49
C LYS A 178 -0.91 3.83 -18.24
N LEU A 179 -2.10 3.77 -17.65
CA LEU A 179 -2.93 2.57 -17.74
C LEU A 179 -3.46 2.50 -19.18
N ASP A 180 -2.84 1.66 -20.00
CA ASP A 180 -3.43 1.16 -21.25
C ASP A 180 -4.56 0.16 -20.92
#